data_AF-A0A9P5BS89-F1
#
_entry.id   AF-A0A9P5BS89-F1
#
_cell.length_a   1.000
_cell.length_b   1.000
_cell.length_c   1.000
_cell.angle_alpha   90.00
_cell.angle_beta   90.00
_cell.angle_gamma   90.00
#
_symmetry.space_group_name_H-M   'P 1'
#
loop_
_entity.id
_entity.type
_entity.pdbx_description
1 polymer ?
#
loop_
_entity_poly.entity_id
_entity_poly.type
_entity_poly.pdbx_seq_one_letter_code
_entity_poly.pdbx_strand_id
1 'polypeptide(L)'
;MVSATVAADVIPSEDSVLMYSQSAQNSAGIQTLLDAEREASKIVQKAREFRTKRVKEARDEAKKEIEAYRNSKEDEFKKFESEHTQGNKQAEDEANKEAEGKIKEIKDAGKKSQDKVVADLLKAVFEVKPVPPSAA
;
A
#
# COMPACT_ATOMS: atom_id res chain seq x y z
N MET A 1 -78.30 68.59 -47.83
CA MET A 1 -78.29 67.62 -46.73
C MET A 1 -77.86 66.26 -47.26
N VAL A 2 -76.57 65.95 -47.18
CA VAL A 2 -76.07 64.56 -47.07
C VAL A 2 -74.88 64.64 -46.13
N SER A 3 -75.03 64.00 -44.97
CA SER A 3 -74.13 64.06 -43.83
C SER A 3 -72.80 63.38 -44.11
N ALA A 4 -71.72 64.05 -43.70
CA ALA A 4 -70.41 63.45 -43.52
C ALA A 4 -70.41 62.63 -42.23
N THR A 5 -70.30 61.30 -42.34
CA THR A 5 -70.08 60.41 -41.20
C THR A 5 -68.58 60.26 -40.99
N VAL A 6 -68.10 60.91 -39.93
CA VAL A 6 -66.73 60.87 -39.41
C VAL A 6 -66.41 59.46 -38.91
N ALA A 7 -65.27 58.91 -39.34
CA ALA A 7 -64.68 57.72 -38.75
C ALA A 7 -64.24 58.04 -37.31
N ALA A 8 -64.91 57.43 -36.33
CA ALA A 8 -64.47 57.46 -34.95
C ALA A 8 -63.49 56.31 -34.73
N ASP A 9 -62.20 56.62 -34.77
CA ASP A 9 -61.17 55.77 -34.18
C ASP A 9 -61.48 55.62 -32.68
N VAL A 10 -61.85 54.39 -32.29
CA VAL A 10 -62.05 54.01 -30.90
C VAL A 10 -60.67 53.94 -30.24
N ILE A 11 -60.27 55.03 -29.59
CA ILE A 11 -59.09 55.06 -28.72
C ILE A 11 -59.40 54.18 -27.49
N PRO A 12 -58.61 53.12 -27.21
CA PRO A 12 -58.82 52.31 -26.03
C PRO A 12 -58.53 53.14 -24.77
N SER A 13 -59.47 53.16 -23.82
CA SER A 13 -59.36 53.86 -22.54
C SER A 13 -58.15 53.39 -21.72
N GLU A 14 -57.38 54.32 -21.16
CA GLU A 14 -56.12 54.10 -20.42
C GLU A 14 -56.20 53.04 -19.29
N ASP A 15 -57.37 52.86 -18.67
CA ASP A 15 -57.60 51.84 -17.63
C ASP A 15 -57.46 50.39 -18.14
N SER A 16 -57.75 50.14 -19.42
CA SER A 16 -57.61 48.81 -20.03
C SER A 16 -56.14 48.41 -20.22
N VAL A 17 -55.27 49.40 -20.46
CA VAL A 17 -53.83 49.21 -20.65
C VAL A 17 -53.13 48.93 -19.32
N LEU A 18 -53.58 49.56 -18.23
CA LEU A 18 -53.03 49.39 -16.88
C LEU A 18 -53.28 47.98 -16.30
N MET A 19 -54.45 47.39 -16.54
CA MET A 19 -54.79 46.04 -16.06
C MET A 19 -54.03 44.93 -16.83
N TYR A 20 -53.78 45.13 -18.13
CA TYR A 20 -53.03 44.18 -18.96
C TYR A 20 -51.53 44.18 -18.60
N SER A 21 -50.97 45.34 -18.24
CA SER A 21 -49.58 45.49 -17.80
C SER A 21 -49.30 44.80 -16.45
N GLN A 22 -50.20 44.90 -15.46
CA GLN A 22 -50.03 44.23 -14.16
C GLN A 22 -50.09 42.70 -14.28
N SER A 23 -50.94 42.18 -15.17
CA SER A 23 -51.08 40.73 -15.39
C SER A 23 -49.84 40.12 -16.06
N ALA A 24 -49.25 40.82 -17.03
CA ALA A 24 -48.02 40.40 -17.72
C ALA A 24 -46.77 40.52 -16.84
N GLN A 25 -46.72 41.50 -15.92
CA GLN A 25 -45.63 41.64 -14.96
C GLN A 25 -45.63 40.51 -13.92
N ASN A 26 -46.81 40.05 -13.48
CA ASN A 26 -46.92 38.92 -12.57
C ASN A 26 -46.45 37.59 -13.20
N SER A 27 -46.75 37.33 -14.48
CA SER A 27 -46.32 36.09 -15.14
C SER A 27 -44.82 36.07 -15.46
N ALA A 28 -44.25 37.19 -15.89
CA ALA A 28 -42.81 37.32 -16.16
C ALA A 28 -41.96 37.23 -14.88
N GLY A 29 -42.42 37.83 -13.78
CA GLY A 29 -41.76 37.73 -12.47
C GLY A 29 -41.76 36.30 -11.93
N ILE A 30 -42.90 35.60 -12.02
CA ILE A 30 -43.00 34.20 -11.61
C ILE A 30 -42.07 33.31 -12.43
N GLN A 31 -42.01 33.48 -13.76
CA GLN A 31 -41.12 32.70 -14.61
C GLN A 31 -39.65 32.90 -14.24
N THR A 32 -39.25 34.13 -13.94
CA THR A 32 -37.89 34.46 -13.48
C THR A 32 -37.55 33.75 -12.16
N LEU A 33 -38.50 33.71 -11.21
CA LEU A 33 -38.32 33.00 -9.94
C LEU A 33 -38.21 31.48 -10.12
N LEU A 34 -39.02 30.89 -11.02
CA LEU A 34 -38.96 29.46 -11.34
C LEU A 34 -37.63 29.07 -11.99
N ASP A 35 -37.09 29.92 -12.87
CA ASP A 35 -35.80 29.68 -13.50
C ASP A 35 -34.66 29.83 -12.49
N ALA A 36 -34.72 30.83 -11.60
CA ALA A 36 -33.79 30.96 -10.48
C ALA A 36 -33.84 29.74 -9.53
N GLU A 37 -35.03 29.19 -9.24
CA GLU A 37 -35.18 27.98 -8.42
C GLU A 37 -34.52 26.76 -9.07
N ARG A 38 -34.69 26.59 -10.39
CA ARG A 38 -34.04 25.52 -11.15
C ARG A 38 -32.52 25.66 -11.15
N GLU A 39 -32.01 26.88 -11.33
CA GLU A 39 -30.57 27.15 -11.30
C GLU A 39 -29.97 26.89 -9.92
N ALA A 40 -30.62 27.39 -8.86
CA ALA A 40 -30.21 27.13 -7.49
C ALA A 40 -30.19 25.62 -7.19
N SER A 41 -31.23 24.90 -7.60
CA SER A 41 -31.32 23.44 -7.46
C SER A 41 -30.17 22.72 -8.18
N LYS A 42 -29.83 23.12 -9.41
CA LYS A 42 -28.70 22.58 -10.17
C LYS A 42 -27.36 22.86 -9.47
N ILE A 43 -27.16 24.05 -8.91
CA ILE A 43 -25.94 24.41 -8.18
C ILE A 43 -25.78 23.51 -6.96
N VAL A 44 -26.85 23.31 -6.18
CA VAL A 44 -26.84 22.42 -5.00
C VAL A 44 -26.55 20.97 -5.39
N GLN A 45 -27.16 20.46 -6.46
CA GLN A 45 -26.90 19.11 -6.95
C GLN A 45 -25.43 18.93 -7.36
N LYS A 46 -24.88 19.84 -8.17
CA LYS A 46 -23.46 19.83 -8.56
C LYS A 46 -22.53 19.87 -7.35
N ALA A 47 -22.84 20.67 -6.33
CA ALA A 47 -22.05 20.72 -5.11
C ALA A 47 -22.06 19.39 -4.34
N ARG A 48 -23.22 18.71 -4.26
CA ARG A 48 -23.35 17.39 -3.62
C ARG A 48 -22.58 16.31 -4.38
N GLU A 49 -22.66 16.31 -5.71
CA GLU A 49 -21.91 15.40 -6.58
C GLU A 49 -20.40 15.63 -6.44
N PHE A 50 -19.96 16.89 -6.50
CA PHE A 50 -18.56 17.26 -6.32
C PHE A 50 -18.02 16.80 -4.96
N ARG A 51 -18.75 17.02 -3.87
CA ARG A 51 -18.38 16.54 -2.53
C ARG A 51 -18.24 15.02 -2.52
N THR A 52 -19.20 14.30 -3.08
CA THR A 52 -19.18 12.84 -3.13
C THR A 52 -18.00 12.33 -3.95
N LYS A 53 -17.72 12.96 -5.08
CA LYS A 53 -16.59 12.65 -5.95
C LYS A 53 -15.27 12.85 -5.20
N ARG A 54 -15.08 13.99 -4.52
CA ARG A 54 -13.87 14.28 -3.74
C ARG A 54 -13.63 13.30 -2.61
N VAL A 55 -14.68 12.85 -1.92
CA VAL A 55 -14.55 11.84 -0.87
C VAL A 55 -14.13 10.49 -1.45
N LYS A 56 -14.63 10.12 -2.64
CA LYS A 56 -14.21 8.88 -3.33
C LYS A 56 -12.76 8.99 -3.79
N GLU A 57 -12.41 10.06 -4.49
CA GLU A 57 -11.04 10.33 -4.96
C GLU A 57 -10.04 10.25 -3.80
N ALA A 58 -10.29 10.93 -2.68
CA ALA A 58 -9.41 10.89 -1.52
C ALA A 58 -9.26 9.48 -0.91
N ARG A 59 -10.34 8.67 -0.90
CA ARG A 59 -10.28 7.28 -0.42
C ARG A 59 -9.48 6.39 -1.37
N ASP A 60 -9.66 6.56 -2.67
CA ASP A 60 -8.97 5.75 -3.67
C ASP A 60 -7.48 6.12 -3.76
N GLU A 61 -7.15 7.41 -3.64
CA GLU A 61 -5.76 7.90 -3.52
C GLU A 61 -5.08 7.34 -2.27
N ALA A 62 -5.74 7.42 -1.10
CA ALA A 62 -5.18 6.87 0.14
C ALA A 62 -4.95 5.36 0.07
N LYS A 63 -5.88 4.60 -0.54
CA LYS A 63 -5.68 3.16 -0.77
C LYS A 63 -4.50 2.88 -1.67
N LYS A 64 -4.37 3.63 -2.77
CA LYS A 64 -3.26 3.48 -3.71
C LYS A 64 -1.91 3.77 -3.05
N GLU A 65 -1.85 4.78 -2.19
CA GLU A 65 -0.63 5.12 -1.42
C GLU A 65 -0.29 4.03 -0.40
N ILE A 66 -1.29 3.49 0.32
CA ILE A 66 -1.11 2.36 1.24
C ILE A 66 -0.58 1.12 0.51
N GLU A 67 -1.15 0.77 -0.64
CA GLU A 67 -0.71 -0.36 -1.45
C GLU A 67 0.72 -0.16 -1.97
N ALA A 68 1.05 1.04 -2.46
CA ALA A 68 2.40 1.38 -2.88
C ALA A 68 3.41 1.27 -1.72
N TYR A 69 3.07 1.78 -0.54
CA TYR A 69 3.91 1.67 0.65
C TYR A 69 4.10 0.21 1.08
N ARG A 70 3.03 -0.58 1.08
CA ARG A 70 3.09 -2.01 1.40
C ARG A 70 4.01 -2.75 0.43
N ASN A 71 3.86 -2.52 -0.87
CA ASN A 71 4.70 -3.16 -1.88
C ASN A 71 6.18 -2.76 -1.71
N SER A 72 6.47 -1.47 -1.47
CA SER A 72 7.83 -1.00 -1.18
C SER A 72 8.44 -1.72 0.03
N LYS A 73 7.67 -1.87 1.12
CA LYS A 73 8.15 -2.53 2.34
C LYS A 73 8.32 -4.03 2.16
N GLU A 74 7.43 -4.67 1.40
CA GLU A 74 7.56 -6.08 1.05
C GLU A 74 8.82 -6.33 0.19
N ASP A 75 9.10 -5.45 -0.76
CA ASP A 75 10.30 -5.54 -1.62
C ASP A 75 11.59 -5.27 -0.82
N GLU A 76 11.59 -4.28 0.09
CA GLU A 76 12.67 -4.07 1.04
C GLU A 76 12.90 -5.29 1.93
N PHE A 77 11.82 -5.88 2.46
CA PHE A 77 11.89 -7.07 3.30
C PHE A 77 12.44 -8.28 2.54
N LYS A 78 11.96 -8.54 1.32
CA LYS A 78 12.46 -9.64 0.49
C LYS A 78 13.92 -9.48 0.11
N LYS A 79 14.37 -8.25 -0.17
CA LYS A 79 15.80 -7.96 -0.41
C LYS A 79 16.61 -8.25 0.84
N PHE A 80 16.19 -7.71 1.97
CA PHE A 80 16.84 -7.94 3.26
C PHE A 80 16.93 -9.44 3.60
N GLU A 81 15.83 -10.17 3.42
CA GLU A 81 15.78 -11.63 3.58
C GLU A 81 16.78 -12.30 2.63
N SER A 82 16.76 -11.99 1.33
CA SER A 82 17.68 -12.60 0.37
C SER A 82 19.16 -12.35 0.69
N GLU A 83 19.49 -11.15 1.16
CA GLU A 83 20.86 -10.77 1.53
C GLU A 83 21.31 -11.45 2.84
N HIS A 84 20.41 -11.56 3.83
CA HIS A 84 20.77 -12.08 5.15
C HIS A 84 20.58 -13.60 5.27
N THR A 85 19.68 -14.22 4.51
CA THR A 85 19.55 -15.68 4.42
C THR A 85 20.79 -16.31 3.76
N GLN A 86 21.51 -15.57 2.91
CA GLN A 86 22.79 -16.02 2.35
C GLN A 86 23.96 -16.01 3.34
N GLY A 87 23.87 -15.21 4.41
CA GLY A 87 24.94 -15.13 5.42
C GLY A 87 25.23 -16.45 6.11
N ASN A 88 24.20 -17.26 6.39
CA ASN A 88 24.39 -18.57 7.01
C ASN A 88 25.13 -19.55 6.10
N LYS A 89 24.86 -19.54 4.79
CA LYS A 89 25.52 -20.46 3.86
C LYS A 89 27.02 -20.18 3.74
N GLN A 90 27.40 -18.90 3.66
CA GLN A 90 28.82 -18.53 3.59
C GLN A 90 29.57 -18.90 4.88
N ALA A 91 28.96 -18.62 6.04
CA ALA A 91 29.54 -19.00 7.33
C ALA A 91 29.63 -20.53 7.51
N GLU A 92 28.61 -21.28 7.08
CA GLU A 92 28.62 -22.75 7.06
C GLU A 92 29.70 -23.30 6.12
N ASP A 93 29.84 -22.75 4.91
CA ASP A 93 30.85 -23.18 3.94
C ASP A 93 32.28 -22.90 4.44
N GLU A 94 32.52 -21.75 5.08
CA GLU A 94 33.80 -21.45 5.71
C GLU A 94 34.10 -22.38 6.89
N ALA A 95 33.13 -22.58 7.78
CA ALA A 95 33.27 -23.50 8.92
C ALA A 95 33.54 -24.95 8.46
N ASN A 96 32.85 -25.40 7.40
CA ASN A 96 33.06 -26.72 6.80
C ASN A 96 34.47 -26.86 6.23
N LYS A 97 34.97 -25.86 5.49
CA LYS A 97 36.34 -25.86 4.97
C LYS A 97 37.39 -25.91 6.09
N GLU A 98 37.20 -25.12 7.15
CA GLU A 98 38.11 -25.12 8.29
C GLU A 98 38.08 -26.47 9.03
N ALA A 99 36.89 -27.04 9.23
CA ALA A 99 36.71 -28.36 9.83
C ALA A 99 37.38 -29.46 9.00
N GLU A 100 37.21 -29.46 7.67
CA GLU A 100 37.89 -30.41 6.79
C GLU A 100 39.42 -30.28 6.85
N GLY A 101 39.94 -29.05 6.96
CA GLY A 101 41.35 -28.78 7.21
C GLY A 101 41.84 -29.42 8.50
N LYS A 102 41.16 -29.14 9.62
CA LYS A 102 41.49 -29.72 10.93
C LYS A 102 41.38 -31.25 10.94
N ILE A 103 40.39 -31.83 10.27
CA ILE A 103 40.25 -33.29 10.13
C ILE A 103 41.45 -33.89 9.40
N LYS A 104 41.93 -33.24 8.33
CA LYS A 104 43.14 -33.70 7.62
C LYS A 104 44.37 -33.62 8.53
N GLU A 105 44.55 -32.52 9.25
CA GLU A 105 45.66 -32.37 10.20
C GLU A 105 45.63 -33.44 11.30
N ILE A 106 44.46 -33.70 11.89
CA ILE A 106 44.27 -34.75 12.90
C ILE A 106 44.60 -36.14 12.33
N LYS A 107 44.14 -36.43 11.11
CA LYS A 107 44.43 -37.71 10.44
C LYS A 107 45.94 -37.88 10.20
N ASP A 108 46.62 -36.83 9.75
CA ASP A 108 48.05 -36.88 9.48
C ASP A 108 48.88 -36.96 10.76
N ALA A 109 48.50 -36.22 11.81
CA ALA A 109 49.10 -36.33 13.14
C ALA A 109 48.91 -37.75 13.71
N GLY A 110 47.70 -38.30 13.62
CA GLY A 110 47.36 -39.64 14.05
C GLY A 110 48.22 -40.70 13.36
N LYS A 111 48.35 -40.64 12.02
CA LYS A 111 49.22 -41.54 11.24
C LYS A 111 50.68 -41.45 11.67
N LYS A 112 51.21 -40.25 11.93
CA LYS A 112 52.60 -40.05 12.38
C LYS A 112 52.85 -40.64 13.77
N SER A 113 51.87 -40.58 14.68
CA SER A 113 52.00 -41.11 16.03
C SER A 113 51.61 -42.59 16.16
N GLN A 114 50.94 -43.15 15.15
CA GLN A 114 50.34 -44.49 15.21
C GLN A 114 51.34 -45.57 15.59
N ASP A 115 52.49 -45.62 14.92
CA ASP A 115 53.48 -46.67 15.15
C ASP A 115 54.07 -46.62 16.56
N LYS A 116 54.27 -45.41 17.11
CA LYS A 116 54.75 -45.22 18.49
C LYS A 116 53.72 -45.71 19.50
N VAL A 117 52.46 -45.31 19.34
CA VAL A 117 51.39 -45.72 20.25
C VAL A 117 51.18 -47.24 20.21
N VAL A 118 51.24 -47.86 19.03
CA VAL A 118 51.17 -49.32 18.89
C VAL A 118 52.33 -50.00 19.61
N ALA A 119 53.57 -49.51 19.44
CA ALA A 119 54.73 -50.05 20.13
C ALA A 119 54.63 -49.93 21.66
N ASP A 120 54.18 -48.78 22.17
CA ASP A 120 54.02 -48.53 23.60
C ASP A 120 52.91 -49.41 24.21
N LEU A 121 51.78 -49.58 23.51
CA LEU A 121 50.70 -50.49 23.93
C LEU A 121 51.17 -51.95 23.96
N LEU A 122 51.85 -52.42 22.92
CA LEU A 122 52.39 -53.77 22.89
C LEU A 122 53.41 -53.98 24.02
N LYS A 123 54.30 -53.02 24.24
CA LYS A 123 55.27 -53.08 25.33
C LYS A 123 54.57 -53.17 26.69
N ALA A 124 53.58 -52.32 26.96
CA ALA A 124 52.83 -52.35 28.21
C ALA A 124 52.09 -53.68 28.44
N VAL A 125 51.58 -54.31 27.39
CA VAL A 125 50.89 -55.62 27.48
C VAL A 125 51.88 -56.76 27.71
N PHE A 126 53.05 -56.74 27.08
CA PHE A 126 54.05 -57.80 27.21
C PHE A 126 54.96 -57.64 28.43
N GLU A 127 55.10 -56.44 28.99
CA GLU A 127 55.93 -56.17 30.18
C GLU A 127 55.14 -56.44 31.46
N VAL A 128 55.00 -57.73 31.81
CA VAL A 128 54.30 -58.16 33.03
C VAL A 128 55.12 -57.78 34.26
N LYS A 129 54.59 -56.87 35.08
CA LYS A 129 55.13 -56.51 36.41
C LYS A 129 54.24 -57.09 37.50
N PRO A 130 54.46 -58.35 37.91
CA PRO A 130 53.69 -58.96 38.97
C PRO A 130 54.02 -58.29 40.29
N VAL A 131 53.03 -57.70 40.94
CA VAL A 131 53.15 -57.18 42.31
C VAL A 131 52.45 -58.18 43.23
N PRO A 132 53.14 -58.72 44.25
CA PRO A 132 52.49 -59.57 45.23
C PRO A 132 51.39 -58.77 45.94
N PRO A 133 50.21 -59.37 46.21
CA PRO A 133 49.16 -58.68 46.95
C PRO A 133 49.71 -58.25 48.32
N SER A 134 49.63 -56.94 48.59
CA SER A 134 49.95 -56.39 49.91
C SER A 134 49.04 -57.07 50.93
N ALA A 135 49.65 -57.68 51.96
CA ALA A 135 48.94 -58.33 53.05
C ALA A 135 47.92 -57.36 53.68
N ALA A 136 46.74 -57.90 54.00
CA ALA A 136 45.64 -57.22 54.68
C ALA A 136 45.97 -56.87 56.14
#